data_AF-A0A852ZSS3-F1
#
_entry.id   AF-A0A852ZSS3-F1
#
_cell.length_a   1.000
_cell.length_b   1.000
_cell.length_c   1.000
_cell.angle_alpha   90.00
_cell.angle_beta   90.00
_cell.angle_gamma   90.00
#
_symmetry.space_group_name_H-M   'P 1'
#
loop_
_entity.id
_entity.type
_entity.pdbx_description
1 polymer ?
#
loop_
_entity_poly.entity_id
_entity_poly.type
_entity_poly.pdbx_seq_one_letter_code
_entity_poly.pdbx_strand_id
1 'polypeptide(L)' 'MAADLRPHDEELRSVAWCTPEQWAERLAPHKARRINACVHAADTGTTGYLQHGWPPPTPT' A
#
# COMPACT_ATOMS: atom_id res chain seq x y z
N MET A 1 20.23 9.55 -8.67
CA MET A 1 20.35 8.22 -9.31
C MET A 1 19.83 7.21 -8.31
N ALA A 2 18.71 6.54 -8.58
CA ALA A 2 18.28 5.43 -7.74
C ALA A 2 19.24 4.26 -8.02
N ALA A 3 19.87 3.71 -7.00
CA ALA A 3 20.58 2.45 -7.14
C ALA A 3 19.57 1.39 -7.59
N ASP A 4 19.97 0.47 -8.48
CA ASP A 4 19.13 -0.64 -8.91
C ASP A 4 18.76 -1.49 -7.68
N LEU A 5 17.56 -1.26 -7.15
CA LEU A 5 16.97 -2.07 -6.09
C LEU A 5 16.58 -3.41 -6.70
N ARG A 6 17.51 -4.37 -6.64
CA ARG A 6 17.26 -5.76 -7.02
C ARG A 6 17.02 -6.59 -5.75
N PRO A 7 15.82 -7.15 -5.55
CA PRO A 7 15.59 -8.12 -4.48
C PRO A 7 16.44 -9.37 -4.70
N HIS A 8 16.80 -10.07 -3.62
CA HIS A 8 17.50 -11.36 -3.77
C HIS A 8 16.59 -12.35 -4.51
N ASP A 9 17.16 -13.31 -5.25
CA ASP A 9 16.39 -14.23 -6.11
C ASP A 9 15.33 -15.04 -5.32
N GLU A 10 15.47 -15.15 -4.00
CA GLU A 10 14.55 -15.87 -3.10
C GLU A 10 13.57 -14.95 -2.33
N GLU A 11 13.76 -13.63 -2.40
CA GLU A 11 12.95 -12.65 -1.66
C GLU A 11 11.56 -12.45 -2.30
N LEU A 12 11.48 -12.53 -3.63
CA LEU A 12 10.24 -12.38 -4.39
C LEU A 12 9.94 -13.64 -5.20
N ARG A 13 8.96 -14.42 -4.73
CA ARG A 13 8.55 -15.66 -5.40
C ARG A 13 7.70 -15.43 -6.65
N SER A 14 6.83 -14.41 -6.63
CA SER A 14 5.96 -14.07 -7.74
C SER A 14 5.42 -12.64 -7.61
N VAL A 15 4.98 -12.08 -8.73
CA VAL A 15 4.30 -10.78 -8.80
C VAL A 15 3.08 -10.91 -9.71
N ALA A 16 2.00 -10.21 -9.37
CA ALA A 16 0.81 -10.14 -10.19
C ALA A 16 0.15 -8.77 -10.03
N TRP A 17 -0.40 -8.25 -11.12
CA TRP A 17 -1.36 -7.14 -11.06
C TRP A 17 -2.63 -7.60 -10.36
N CYS A 18 -3.23 -6.73 -9.56
CA CYS A 18 -4.43 -7.03 -8.77
C CYS A 18 -5.47 -5.92 -8.96
N THR A 19 -6.75 -6.30 -9.07
CA THR A 19 -7.87 -5.37 -8.86
C THR A 19 -8.03 -5.04 -7.36
N PRO A 20 -8.83 -4.03 -7.01
CA PRO A 20 -9.12 -3.72 -5.62
C PRO A 20 -9.67 -4.89 -4.80
N GLU A 21 -10.54 -5.70 -5.39
CA GLU A 21 -11.12 -6.89 -4.78
C GLU A 21 -10.02 -7.94 -4.53
N GLN A 22 -9.16 -8.16 -5.52
CA GLN A 22 -8.09 -9.14 -5.43
C GLN A 22 -7.03 -8.79 -4.37
N TRP A 23 -6.68 -7.51 -4.19
CA TRP A 23 -5.75 -7.17 -3.11
C TRP A 23 -6.41 -7.25 -1.73
N ALA A 24 -7.74 -7.05 -1.63
CA ALA A 24 -8.44 -7.19 -0.35
C ALA A 24 -8.42 -8.64 0.14
N GLU A 25 -8.45 -9.61 -0.78
CA GLU A 25 -8.32 -11.03 -0.50
C GLU A 25 -6.88 -11.46 -0.19
N ARG A 26 -5.90 -10.89 -0.90
CA ARG A 26 -4.48 -11.32 -0.84
C ARG A 26 -3.67 -10.64 0.26
N LEU A 27 -4.07 -9.44 0.69
CA LEU A 27 -3.34 -8.65 1.68
C LEU A 27 -3.90 -8.82 3.09
N ALA A 28 -3.01 -8.72 4.08
CA ALA A 28 -3.46 -8.51 5.45
C ALA A 28 -4.35 -7.25 5.55
N PRO A 29 -5.42 -7.24 6.36
CA PRO A 29 -6.41 -6.16 6.35
C PRO A 29 -5.83 -4.74 6.52
N HIS A 30 -4.80 -4.58 7.34
CA HIS A 30 -4.14 -3.28 7.54
C HIS A 30 -3.32 -2.82 6.32
N LYS A 31 -2.80 -3.75 5.51
CA LYS A 31 -2.14 -3.43 4.24
C LYS A 31 -3.19 -3.04 3.19
N ALA A 32 -4.30 -3.78 3.09
CA ALA A 32 -5.40 -3.46 2.18
C ALA A 32 -5.94 -2.03 2.43
N ARG A 33 -6.17 -1.65 3.70
CA ARG A 33 -6.57 -0.27 4.05
C ARG A 33 -5.57 0.79 3.58
N ARG A 34 -4.27 0.54 3.76
CA ARG A 34 -3.22 1.47 3.30
C ARG A 34 -3.21 1.60 1.79
N ILE A 35 -3.28 0.49 1.06
CA ILE A 35 -3.31 0.50 -0.41
C ILE A 35 -4.55 1.24 -0.92
N ASN A 36 -5.73 0.99 -0.36
CA ASN A 36 -6.95 1.73 -0.71
C ASN A 36 -6.78 3.25 -0.51
N ALA A 37 -6.22 3.65 0.62
CA ALA A 37 -5.97 5.07 0.89
C ALA A 37 -4.91 5.68 -0.06
N CYS A 38 -3.87 4.91 -0.43
CA CYS A 38 -2.88 5.36 -1.42
C CYS A 38 -3.49 5.54 -2.80
N VAL A 39 -4.35 4.63 -3.25
CA VAL A 39 -5.06 4.74 -4.53
C VAL A 39 -5.97 5.96 -4.53
N HIS A 40 -6.77 6.14 -3.47
CA HIS A 40 -7.61 7.32 -3.33
C HIS A 40 -6.81 8.63 -3.31
N ALA A 41 -5.66 8.65 -2.62
CA ALA A 41 -4.78 9.81 -2.58
C ALA A 41 -4.19 10.13 -3.96
N ALA A 42 -3.78 9.10 -4.72
CA ALA A 42 -3.30 9.27 -6.09
C ALA A 42 -4.40 9.83 -7.01
N ASP A 43 -5.61 9.30 -6.93
CA ASP A 43 -6.76 9.74 -7.75
C ASP A 43 -7.17 11.19 -7.44
N THR A 44 -7.00 11.63 -6.20
CA THR A 44 -7.39 12.98 -5.74
C THR A 44 -6.24 13.99 -5.73
N GLY A 45 -5.01 13.55 -6.02
CA GLY A 45 -3.81 14.40 -5.93
C GLY A 45 -3.52 14.87 -4.50
N THR A 46 -3.86 14.06 -3.49
CA THR A 46 -3.67 14.38 -2.07
C THR A 46 -2.58 13.52 -1.44
N THR A 47 -2.27 13.81 -0.19
CA THR A 47 -1.37 12.98 0.64
C THR A 47 -1.96 12.87 2.04
N GLY A 48 -1.89 11.68 2.62
CA GLY A 48 -2.43 11.40 3.96
C GLY A 48 -1.42 10.67 4.84
N TYR A 49 -1.36 11.05 6.11
CA TYR A 49 -0.60 10.30 7.12
C TYR A 49 -1.52 9.26 7.78
N LEU A 50 -1.09 8.00 7.81
CA LEU A 50 -1.88 6.89 8.32
C LEU A 50 -1.09 6.01 9.29
N GLN A 51 -1.73 5.63 10.39
CA GLN A 51 -1.26 4.61 11.32
C GLN A 51 -2.11 3.34 11.15
N HIS A 52 -1.48 2.23 10.73
CA HIS A 52 -2.18 0.96 10.42
C HIS A 52 -3.36 1.07 9.44
N GLY A 53 -3.30 2.05 8.53
CA GLY A 53 -4.36 2.32 7.56
C GLY A 53 -5.51 3.18 8.08
N TRP A 54 -5.33 3.84 9.22
CA TRP A 54 -6.27 4.81 9.79
C TRP A 54 -5.61 6.18 9.96
N PRO A 55 -6.36 7.29 9.81
CA PRO A 55 -5.87 8.59 10.26
C PRO A 55 -5.47 8.52 11.74
N PRO A 56 -4.37 9.16 12.17
CA PRO A 56 -4.08 9.28 13.58
C PRO A 56 -5.23 10.02 14.28
N PRO A 57 -5.46 9.79 15.59
CA PRO A 57 -6.36 10.63 16.35
C PRO A 57 -5.89 12.09 16.26
N THR A 58 -6.83 13.01 16.09
CA THR A 58 -6.54 14.44 16.16
C THR A 58 -6.00 14.75 17.55
N PRO A 59 -4.84 15.43 17.67
CA PRO A 59 -4.37 15.88 18.97
C PRO A 59 -5.39 16.89 19.53
N THR A 60 -5.90 16.59 20.73
CA THR A 60 -6.65 17.53 21.59
C THR A 60 -5.79 18.67 22.07
#